data_AF-A0A415IC67-F1
#
_entry.id   AF-A0A415IC67-F1
#
_cell.length_a   1.000
_cell.length_b   1.000
_cell.length_c   1.000
_cell.angle_alpha   90.00
_cell.angle_beta   90.00
_cell.angle_gamma   90.00
#
_symmetry.space_group_name_H-M   'P 1'
#
loop_
_entity.id
_entity.type
_entity.pdbx_description
1 polymer ?
#
loop_
_entity_poly.entity_id
_entity_poly.type
_entity_poly.pdbx_seq_one_letter_code
_entity_poly.pdbx_strand_id
1 'polypeptide(L)'
;MITPKAQAAIAVLNDIYAGGDIIRADACQLTEQDMDVLLSKLLSAGLIKLSDKGDSRNMHVYSPARDSSDVSLLDILEATGEHLDCNHPTTEEFYMRYGKAAQKLGIVNYVTREYLKEIKLFEL
;
A
#
# COMPACT_ATOMS: atom_id res chain seq x y z
N MET A 1 6.32 1.88 13.32
CA MET A 1 5.13 2.78 13.40
C MET A 1 4.76 3.14 11.98
N ILE A 2 3.48 3.03 11.59
CA ILE A 2 3.03 3.33 10.22
C ILE A 2 3.34 4.79 9.90
N THR A 3 3.92 5.06 8.73
CA THR A 3 4.34 6.40 8.33
C THR A 3 3.13 7.23 7.89
N PRO A 4 3.19 8.57 7.92
CA PRO A 4 2.09 9.43 7.48
C PRO A 4 1.61 9.13 6.06
N LYS A 5 2.52 8.75 5.17
CA LYS A 5 2.19 8.40 3.79
C LYS A 5 1.44 7.07 3.67
N ALA A 6 1.81 6.07 4.49
CA ALA A 6 1.06 4.82 4.57
C ALA A 6 -0.32 5.03 5.20
N GLN A 7 -0.43 5.91 6.21
CA GLN A 7 -1.74 6.32 6.75
C GLN A 7 -2.60 7.00 5.69
N ALA A 8 -2.01 7.87 4.87
CA ALA A 8 -2.72 8.52 3.78
C ALA A 8 -3.19 7.52 2.72
N ALA A 9 -2.36 6.55 2.36
CA ALA A 9 -2.74 5.49 1.44
C ALA A 9 -3.92 4.65 1.95
N ILE A 10 -3.92 4.31 3.25
CA ILE A 10 -5.02 3.59 3.89
C ILE A 10 -6.32 4.41 3.79
N ALA A 11 -6.28 5.70 4.17
CA ALA A 11 -7.46 6.57 4.12
C ALA A 11 -8.02 6.70 2.69
N VAL A 12 -7.15 6.94 1.70
CA VAL A 12 -7.54 7.05 0.28
C VAL A 12 -8.16 5.74 -0.22
N LEU A 13 -7.58 4.58 0.13
CA LEU A 13 -8.14 3.29 -0.25
C LEU A 13 -9.50 3.04 0.40
N ASN A 14 -9.67 3.36 1.68
CA ASN A 14 -10.96 3.22 2.36
C ASN A 14 -12.06 4.07 1.72
N ASP A 15 -11.75 5.31 1.33
CA ASP A 15 -12.71 6.15 0.61
C ASP A 15 -13.11 5.55 -0.75
N ILE A 16 -12.13 5.06 -1.53
CA ILE A 16 -12.37 4.45 -2.85
C ILE A 16 -13.18 3.15 -2.70
N TYR A 17 -12.85 2.29 -1.73
CA TYR A 17 -13.52 1.00 -1.52
C TYR A 17 -14.91 1.14 -0.88
N ALA A 18 -15.16 2.22 -0.13
CA ALA A 18 -16.50 2.57 0.35
C ALA A 18 -17.41 3.15 -0.76
N GLY A 19 -16.86 3.42 -1.96
CA GLY A 19 -17.60 4.03 -3.06
C GLY A 19 -17.81 5.54 -2.90
N GLY A 20 -16.93 6.22 -2.16
CA GLY A 20 -17.00 7.67 -1.99
C GLY A 20 -16.67 8.40 -3.30
N ASP A 21 -17.56 9.31 -3.72
CA ASP A 21 -17.36 10.18 -4.91
C ASP A 21 -16.26 11.24 -4.71
N ILE A 22 -15.83 11.48 -3.46
CA ILE A 22 -14.82 12.49 -3.10
C ILE A 22 -13.83 11.82 -2.15
N ILE A 23 -12.58 11.68 -2.59
CA ILE A 23 -11.46 11.31 -1.71
C ILE A 23 -11.37 12.41 -0.65
N ARG A 24 -11.58 12.09 0.63
CA ARG A 24 -11.45 13.04 1.74
C ARG A 24 -9.97 13.29 2.02
N ALA A 25 -9.31 13.93 1.05
CA ALA A 25 -7.89 14.30 1.07
C ALA A 25 -7.53 15.21 2.26
N ASP A 26 -8.53 15.85 2.86
CA ASP A 26 -8.48 16.67 4.07
C ASP A 26 -7.99 15.90 5.30
N ALA A 27 -8.16 14.56 5.37
CA ALA A 27 -7.60 13.75 6.46
C ALA A 27 -6.08 13.55 6.36
N CYS A 28 -5.48 13.75 5.19
CA CYS A 28 -4.11 13.31 4.90
C CYS A 28 -3.09 14.44 4.74
N GLN A 29 -3.50 15.71 4.75
CA GLN A 29 -2.63 16.88 4.51
C GLN A 29 -1.72 16.72 3.28
N LEU A 30 -2.18 15.99 2.26
CA LEU A 30 -1.40 15.78 1.04
C LEU A 30 -1.59 16.97 0.09
N THR A 31 -0.51 17.38 -0.56
CA THR A 31 -0.62 18.28 -1.71
C THR A 31 -1.25 17.55 -2.89
N GLU A 32 -1.80 18.29 -3.87
CA GLU A 32 -2.33 17.68 -5.10
C GLU A 32 -1.28 16.81 -5.79
N GLN A 33 -0.03 17.27 -5.84
CA GLN A 33 1.07 16.52 -6.44
C GLN A 33 1.38 15.22 -5.68
N ASP A 34 1.38 15.25 -4.34
CA ASP A 34 1.62 14.05 -3.53
C ASP A 34 0.48 13.03 -3.68
N MET A 35 -0.75 13.53 -3.85
CA MET A 35 -1.92 12.71 -4.12
C MET A 35 -1.81 12.02 -5.49
N ASP A 36 -1.42 12.74 -6.55
CA ASP A 36 -1.21 12.16 -7.88
C ASP A 36 -0.12 11.07 -7.87
N VAL A 37 0.98 11.31 -7.15
CA VAL A 37 2.06 10.32 -6.99
C VAL A 37 1.56 9.10 -6.23
N LEU A 38 0.78 9.29 -5.17
CA LEU A 38 0.19 8.20 -4.40
C LEU A 38 -0.77 7.38 -5.27
N LEU A 39 -1.73 8.00 -5.95
CA LEU A 39 -2.68 7.33 -6.83
C LEU A 39 -1.99 6.57 -7.96
N SER A 40 -0.93 7.15 -8.55
CA SER A 40 -0.13 6.47 -9.57
C SER A 40 0.54 5.20 -9.06
N LYS A 41 1.02 5.21 -7.81
CA LYS A 41 1.60 4.02 -7.14
C LYS A 41 0.55 2.98 -6.79
N LEU A 42 -0.60 3.39 -6.28
CA LEU A 42 -1.70 2.47 -5.98
C LEU A 42 -2.25 1.81 -7.27
N LEU A 43 -2.29 2.57 -8.37
CA LEU A 43 -2.67 2.08 -9.70
C LEU A 43 -1.65 1.08 -10.24
N SER A 44 -0.34 1.39 -10.18
CA SER A 44 0.70 0.48 -10.67
C SER A 44 0.79 -0.81 -9.85
N ALA A 45 0.47 -0.75 -8.56
CA ALA A 45 0.36 -1.92 -7.68
C ALA A 45 -0.96 -2.71 -7.83
N GLY A 46 -1.88 -2.26 -8.71
CA GLY A 46 -3.14 -2.95 -8.95
C GLY A 46 -4.09 -2.94 -7.74
N LEU A 47 -4.01 -1.93 -6.88
CA LEU A 47 -4.94 -1.74 -5.76
C LEU A 47 -6.21 -1.02 -6.19
N ILE A 48 -6.07 -0.15 -7.18
CA ILE A 48 -7.12 0.64 -7.80
C ILE A 48 -6.99 0.56 -9.31
N LYS A 49 -8.06 0.91 -10.02
CA LYS A 49 -8.11 1.04 -11.47
C LYS A 49 -8.91 2.28 -11.86
N LEU A 50 -8.64 2.81 -13.05
CA LEU A 50 -9.46 3.87 -13.62
C LEU A 50 -10.85 3.32 -13.95
N SER A 51 -11.88 4.03 -13.51
CA SER A 51 -13.27 3.71 -13.79
C SER A 51 -13.60 4.11 -15.23
N ASP A 52 -14.28 3.23 -15.94
CA ASP A 52 -14.72 3.43 -17.32
C ASP A 52 -16.03 4.24 -17.40
N LYS A 53 -16.50 4.80 -16.26
CA LYS A 53 -17.65 5.70 -16.21
C LYS A 53 -17.25 7.04 -16.83
N GLY A 54 -17.24 7.07 -18.16
CA GLY A 54 -17.22 8.28 -18.94
C GLY A 54 -18.49 9.08 -18.64
N ASP A 55 -18.35 10.15 -17.86
CA ASP A 55 -18.93 11.43 -18.27
C ASP A 55 -18.41 12.60 -17.42
N SER A 56 -17.92 13.60 -18.15
CA SER A 56 -17.81 15.01 -17.76
C SER A 56 -16.81 15.41 -16.65
N ARG A 57 -15.77 16.11 -17.09
CA ARG A 57 -14.88 17.04 -16.37
C ARG A 57 -13.83 16.42 -15.42
N ASN A 58 -12.66 16.15 -15.98
CA ASN A 58 -11.33 16.31 -15.37
C ASN A 58 -10.99 15.62 -14.03
N MET A 59 -11.88 14.81 -13.44
CA MET A 59 -11.53 13.97 -12.29
C MET A 59 -11.43 12.51 -12.74
N HIS A 60 -10.23 11.96 -12.68
CA HIS A 60 -10.02 10.52 -12.81
C HIS A 60 -10.81 9.83 -11.69
N VAL A 61 -11.91 9.14 -12.05
CA VAL A 61 -12.67 8.34 -11.10
C VAL A 61 -11.92 7.02 -10.90
N TYR A 62 -11.44 6.76 -9.69
CA TYR A 62 -10.81 5.50 -9.34
C TYR A 62 -11.83 4.52 -8.77
N SER A 63 -11.61 3.23 -9.01
CA SER A 63 -12.42 2.15 -8.46
C SER A 63 -11.53 1.02 -7.92
N PRO A 64 -12.03 0.19 -6.99
CA PRO A 64 -11.31 -1.00 -6.54
C PRO A 64 -10.92 -1.92 -7.69
N ALA A 65 -9.65 -2.35 -7.70
CA ALA A 65 -9.17 -3.35 -8.67
C ALA A 65 -9.40 -4.80 -8.18
N ARG A 66 -9.47 -5.00 -6.86
CA ARG A 66 -9.73 -6.27 -6.16
C ARG A 66 -10.73 -6.06 -5.02
N ASP A 67 -11.16 -7.13 -4.36
CA ASP A 67 -12.02 -7.04 -3.16
C ASP A 67 -11.22 -6.49 -1.96
N SER A 68 -11.88 -5.81 -1.01
CA SER A 68 -11.20 -5.33 0.20
C SER A 68 -10.67 -6.46 1.07
N SER A 69 -11.24 -7.68 0.97
CA SER A 69 -10.70 -8.87 1.62
C SER A 69 -9.37 -9.33 1.03
N ASP A 70 -9.08 -8.95 -0.21
CA ASP A 70 -7.88 -9.34 -0.95
C ASP A 70 -6.77 -8.29 -0.86
N VAL A 71 -7.05 -7.10 -0.33
CA VAL A 71 -6.04 -6.06 -0.07
C VAL A 71 -5.55 -6.19 1.36
N SER A 72 -4.24 -6.30 1.55
CA SER A 72 -3.61 -6.36 2.87
C SER A 72 -2.81 -5.10 3.19
N LEU A 73 -2.48 -4.89 4.46
CA LEU A 73 -1.55 -3.83 4.85
C LEU A 73 -0.19 -3.98 4.16
N LEU A 74 0.27 -5.21 3.93
CA LEU A 74 1.52 -5.46 3.18
C LEU A 74 1.47 -4.87 1.76
N ASP A 75 0.35 -5.08 1.05
CA ASP A 75 0.16 -4.55 -0.30
C ASP A 75 0.29 -3.01 -0.33
N ILE A 76 -0.28 -2.34 0.67
CA ILE A 76 -0.29 -0.88 0.79
C ILE A 76 1.13 -0.35 1.08
N LEU A 77 1.85 -1.01 1.98
CA LEU A 77 3.24 -0.64 2.32
C LEU A 77 4.17 -0.84 1.13
N GLU A 78 4.04 -1.95 0.40
CA GLU A 78 4.82 -2.21 -0.82
C GLU A 78 4.50 -1.18 -1.92
N ALA A 79 3.22 -0.87 -2.16
CA ALA A 79 2.80 0.11 -3.18
C ALA A 79 3.34 1.51 -2.87
N THR A 80 3.25 1.95 -1.61
CA THR A 80 3.72 3.28 -1.21
C THR A 80 5.25 3.39 -1.20
N GLY A 81 5.95 2.25 -1.19
CA GLY A 81 7.37 2.15 -0.95
C GLY A 81 7.73 2.55 0.47
N GLU A 82 6.81 2.37 1.43
CA GLU A 82 7.03 2.66 2.84
C GLU A 82 7.57 1.41 3.54
N HIS A 83 8.60 1.60 4.34
CA HIS A 83 9.48 0.52 4.74
C HIS A 83 9.12 0.11 6.17
N LEU A 84 8.68 -1.14 6.33
CA LEU A 84 9.43 -2.01 7.24
C LEU A 84 10.51 -2.59 6.35
N ASP A 85 11.80 -2.52 6.73
CA ASP A 85 12.91 -3.12 5.95
C ASP A 85 12.85 -4.66 6.08
N CYS A 86 11.77 -5.19 5.54
CA CYS A 86 11.22 -6.54 5.55
C CYS A 86 10.59 -6.80 4.17
N ASN A 87 10.92 -6.00 3.16
CA ASN A 87 10.37 -6.15 1.81
C ASN A 87 11.36 -6.80 0.85
N HIS A 88 12.60 -6.94 1.29
CA HIS A 88 13.64 -7.62 0.53
C HIS A 88 14.12 -8.85 1.31
N PRO A 89 14.07 -10.05 0.69
CA PRO A 89 14.77 -11.19 1.27
C PRO A 89 16.25 -10.80 1.44
N THR A 90 16.83 -11.18 2.58
CA THR A 90 18.25 -10.97 2.84
C THR A 90 19.05 -11.56 1.68
N THR A 91 19.96 -10.78 1.09
CA THR A 91 20.71 -11.21 -0.10
C THR A 91 21.65 -12.36 0.24
N GLU A 92 21.94 -13.20 -0.75
CA GLU A 92 22.85 -14.35 -0.58
C GLU A 92 24.25 -13.90 -0.14
N GLU A 93 24.74 -12.77 -0.64
CA GLU A 93 26.01 -12.17 -0.20
C GLU A 93 26.01 -11.80 1.29
N PHE A 94 24.91 -11.25 1.79
CA PHE A 94 24.77 -10.92 3.21
C PHE A 94 24.67 -12.20 4.06
N TYR A 95 23.99 -13.23 3.55
CA TYR A 95 23.96 -14.57 4.15
C TYR A 95 25.36 -15.19 4.24
N MET A 96 26.15 -15.12 3.18
CA MET A 96 27.52 -15.66 3.17
C MET A 96 28.44 -14.92 4.14
N ARG A 97 28.24 -13.62 4.32
CA ARG A 97 29.05 -12.78 5.21
C ARG A 97 28.64 -12.87 6.69
N TYR A 98 27.35 -13.05 6.98
CA TYR A 98 26.80 -12.95 8.35
C TYR A 98 26.00 -14.19 8.81
N GLY A 99 25.95 -15.25 8.01
CA GLY A 99 25.47 -16.60 8.33
C GLY A 99 24.24 -16.66 9.25
N LYS A 100 24.50 -16.90 10.54
CA LYS A 100 23.45 -17.05 11.57
C LYS A 100 22.63 -15.77 11.81
N ALA A 101 23.24 -14.60 11.72
CA ALA A 101 22.53 -13.34 11.92
C ALA A 101 21.60 -13.05 10.74
N ALA A 102 22.09 -13.27 9.52
CA ALA A 102 21.29 -13.15 8.29
C ALA A 102 20.08 -14.11 8.31
N GLN A 103 20.26 -15.35 8.74
CA GLN A 103 19.17 -16.32 8.88
C GLN A 103 18.10 -15.88 9.87
N LYS A 104 18.49 -15.38 11.04
CA LYS A 104 17.53 -14.87 12.02
C LYS A 104 16.76 -13.66 11.48
N LEU A 105 17.44 -12.75 10.80
CA LEU A 105 16.81 -11.59 10.17
C LEU A 105 15.84 -12.01 9.05
N GLY A 106 16.20 -13.02 8.25
CA GLY A 106 15.31 -13.60 7.24
C GLY A 106 14.03 -14.19 7.84
N ILE A 107 14.12 -14.87 8.99
CA ILE A 107 12.95 -15.40 9.70
C ILE A 107 12.08 -14.26 10.24
N VAL A 108 12.68 -13.25 10.89
CA VAL A 108 11.94 -12.08 11.40
C VAL A 108 11.22 -11.36 10.27
N ASN A 109 11.90 -11.17 9.14
CA ASN A 109 11.35 -10.58 7.94
C ASN A 109 10.13 -11.40 7.46
N TYR A 110 10.31 -12.71 7.23
CA TYR A 110 9.25 -13.60 6.77
C TYR A 110 8.01 -13.54 7.68
N VAL A 111 8.19 -13.72 8.99
CA VAL A 111 7.09 -13.69 9.97
C VAL A 111 6.37 -12.34 9.95
N THR A 112 7.12 -11.24 9.86
CA THR A 112 6.53 -9.88 9.78
C THR A 112 5.65 -9.73 8.54
N ARG A 113 6.13 -10.19 7.38
CA ARG A 113 5.37 -10.14 6.11
C ARG A 113 4.08 -10.96 6.19
N GLU A 114 4.12 -12.16 6.77
CA GLU A 114 2.93 -12.99 6.92
C GLU A 114 1.86 -12.28 7.78
N TYR A 115 2.24 -11.71 8.93
CA TYR A 115 1.30 -10.94 9.75
C TYR A 115 0.73 -9.72 9.02
N LEU A 116 1.56 -8.96 8.28
CA LEU A 116 1.10 -7.79 7.53
C LEU A 116 0.15 -8.17 6.38
N LYS A 117 0.31 -9.37 5.82
CA LYS A 117 -0.56 -9.91 4.76
C LYS A 117 -1.93 -10.34 5.30
N GLU A 118 -2.00 -10.73 6.58
CA GLU A 118 -3.25 -11.12 7.24
C GLU A 118 -4.14 -9.92 7.56
N ILE A 119 -3.58 -8.76 7.92
CA ILE A 119 -4.34 -7.54 8.19
C ILE A 119 -4.97 -7.02 6.90
N LYS A 120 -6.29 -7.11 6.76
CA LYS A 120 -7.02 -6.75 5.54
C LYS A 120 -7.50 -5.32 5.55
N LEU A 121 -7.72 -4.74 4.36
CA LEU A 121 -8.19 -3.38 4.20
C LEU A 121 -9.52 -3.13 4.92
N PHE A 122 -10.44 -4.10 4.97
CA PHE A 122 -11.70 -3.94 5.69
C PHE A 122 -11.54 -3.86 7.23
N GLU A 123 -10.38 -4.23 7.76
CA GLU A 123 -10.04 -4.16 9.19
C GLU A 123 -9.28 -2.87 9.55
N LEU A 124 -8.89 -2.08 8.54
CA LEU A 124 -8.10 -0.84 8.64
C LEU A 124 -8.98 0.41 8.60
#